data_AF-A0AAE1M554-F1
#
_entry.id   AF-A0AAE1M554-F1
#
_cell.length_a   1.000
_cell.length_b   1.000
_cell.length_c   1.000
_cell.angle_alpha   90.00
_cell.angle_beta   90.00
_cell.angle_gamma   90.00
#
_symmetry.space_group_name_H-M   'P 1'
#
loop_
_entity.id
_entity.type
_entity.pdbx_description
1 polymer ?
#
loop_
_entity_poly.entity_id
_entity_poly.type
_entity_poly.pdbx_seq_one_letter_code
_entity_poly.pdbx_strand_id
1 'polypeptide(L)'
;MLSRQAVSDTIRYRSLTVNQVLVSESLVHQEQWHLAMTIDRENYCPVVIISKHDDNSGQDATVLRSLRKRGSSFTFGFSEGITEDLISRISRFLGAGSAEETNIGHILTNLYKIFREKDVTLLEISSLARLNTGLFTCLDATLVVDDDAAKRQPDMFGLRDTTQEVHDEIRAEQHGLVYIKMEGNIGNIVNGAGLAMATNDAIGLHGGASANFLDAGGQATKETMIQALGIVMGDERVKAILINIYGGITRCDMIAESIIGAAQEMTLAVPLVVRLQGTNSTEGLKLLADARLGLHVESDFGRAAQRAVELAQPILEINGYNSQAPELIEGRFRARRLMHKYNTYFPDDATNDTLVAERERLLNEMLGKIGTNPFVETPFNIDYGCNTSIGDNFYANFNLCLCGFSLVILDCGMVTIGNRVLFGPNVSIFGATHETGVQSRRSGIEYGGSVTIGDDCWIGGNTTIMPGLTIGKGCTIGAGSVVTRSIPDFSVAIGSPARVVKKVDPVPDL
;
A
#
# COMPACT_ATOMS: atom_id res chain seq x y z
N MET A 1 31.00 -12.01 -19.93
CA MET A 1 30.16 -12.86 -19.06
C MET A 1 29.54 -11.96 -18.01
N LEU A 2 28.32 -11.47 -18.22
CA LEU A 2 27.57 -10.75 -17.19
C LEU A 2 26.90 -11.79 -16.30
N SER A 3 27.32 -11.87 -15.04
CA SER A 3 26.78 -12.81 -14.06
C SER A 3 25.31 -12.46 -13.78
N ARG A 4 24.44 -13.49 -13.81
CA ARG A 4 23.00 -13.45 -13.47
C ARG A 4 22.64 -12.69 -12.17
N GLN A 5 23.62 -12.43 -11.31
CA GLN A 5 23.45 -11.83 -9.99
C GLN A 5 23.31 -10.29 -10.03
N ALA A 6 23.89 -9.60 -11.02
CA ALA A 6 23.74 -8.14 -11.14
C ALA A 6 22.34 -7.71 -11.61
N VAL A 7 21.57 -8.64 -12.18
CA VAL A 7 20.17 -8.42 -12.58
C VAL A 7 19.22 -8.64 -11.39
N SER A 8 19.60 -9.39 -10.35
CA SER A 8 18.67 -9.69 -9.24
C SER A 8 18.57 -8.59 -8.20
N ASP A 9 19.63 -7.79 -8.00
CA ASP A 9 19.70 -6.89 -6.84
C ASP A 9 18.96 -5.56 -7.06
N THR A 10 18.56 -5.27 -8.29
CA THR A 10 17.76 -4.08 -8.68
C THR A 10 16.26 -4.37 -8.80
N ILE A 11 15.83 -5.64 -8.76
CA ILE A 11 14.43 -6.03 -9.03
C ILE A 11 13.67 -6.23 -7.71
N ARG A 12 13.29 -5.12 -7.06
CA ARG A 12 12.17 -5.07 -6.10
C ARG A 12 10.86 -4.59 -6.71
N TYR A 13 10.81 -4.44 -8.04
CA TYR A 13 9.62 -4.00 -8.77
C TYR A 13 9.19 -5.11 -9.75
N ARG A 14 7.87 -5.30 -9.89
CA ARG A 14 7.17 -6.28 -10.73
C ARG A 14 8.05 -7.06 -11.73
N SER A 15 8.04 -8.38 -11.66
CA SER A 15 8.61 -9.25 -12.70
C SER A 15 7.86 -9.05 -14.02
N LEU A 16 8.38 -8.16 -14.87
CA LEU A 16 7.87 -7.95 -16.23
C LEU A 16 8.20 -9.17 -17.10
N THR A 17 7.28 -9.54 -18.00
CA THR A 17 7.49 -10.67 -18.90
C THR A 17 8.30 -10.22 -20.11
N VAL A 18 9.47 -10.84 -20.32
CA VAL A 18 10.34 -10.54 -21.46
C VAL A 18 9.80 -11.27 -22.71
N ASN A 19 9.14 -10.51 -23.58
CA ASN A 19 8.54 -11.04 -24.82
C ASN A 19 9.52 -11.09 -26.00
N GLN A 20 10.54 -10.23 -26.01
CA GLN A 20 11.47 -10.06 -27.12
C GLN A 20 12.90 -9.78 -26.62
N VAL A 21 13.88 -10.09 -27.47
CA VAL A 21 15.30 -9.84 -27.19
C VAL A 21 15.93 -9.18 -28.41
N LEU A 22 16.59 -8.04 -28.21
CA LEU A 22 17.36 -7.36 -29.25
C LEU A 22 18.77 -7.95 -29.30
N VAL A 23 19.20 -8.42 -30.48
CA VAL A 23 20.57 -8.90 -30.72
C VAL A 23 21.28 -7.87 -31.60
N SER A 24 22.33 -7.26 -31.08
CA SER A 24 23.12 -6.23 -31.76
C SER A 24 24.62 -6.55 -31.71
N GLU A 25 25.38 -5.88 -32.57
CA GLU A 25 26.84 -5.93 -32.55
C GLU A 25 27.39 -5.27 -31.28
N SER A 26 28.43 -5.87 -30.67
CA SER A 26 29.11 -5.29 -29.52
C SER A 26 30.14 -4.26 -29.98
N LEU A 27 29.92 -3.00 -29.61
CA LEU A 27 30.79 -1.88 -29.99
C LEU A 27 31.76 -1.53 -28.85
N VAL A 28 33.06 -1.50 -29.17
CA VAL A 28 34.11 -1.09 -28.23
C VAL A 28 34.29 0.43 -28.29
N HIS A 29 34.21 1.09 -27.14
CA HIS A 29 34.28 2.54 -27.01
C HIS A 29 35.26 2.98 -25.92
N GLN A 30 35.74 4.22 -26.02
CA GLN A 30 36.74 4.81 -25.12
C GLN A 30 36.10 5.60 -23.98
N GLU A 31 35.10 6.40 -24.33
CA GLU A 31 34.40 7.29 -23.44
C GLU A 31 32.91 7.28 -23.75
N GLN A 32 32.10 7.59 -22.75
CA GLN A 32 30.64 7.60 -22.84
C GLN A 32 30.06 8.80 -22.08
N TRP A 33 28.96 9.32 -22.63
CA TRP A 33 28.20 10.44 -22.10
C TRP A 33 26.72 10.10 -22.14
N HIS A 34 25.98 10.65 -21.20
CA HIS A 34 24.53 10.75 -21.27
C HIS A 34 24.15 12.05 -21.96
N LEU A 35 23.25 11.97 -22.94
CA LEU A 35 22.71 13.10 -23.69
C LEU A 35 21.19 13.07 -23.61
N ALA A 36 20.58 14.17 -23.18
CA ALA A 36 19.14 14.37 -23.22
C ALA A 36 18.77 15.62 -24.02
N MET A 37 17.77 15.52 -24.89
CA MET A 37 17.12 16.64 -25.55
C MET A 37 15.68 16.74 -25.03
N THR A 38 15.33 17.88 -24.43
CA THR A 38 14.04 18.10 -23.78
C THR A 38 13.64 19.58 -23.88
N ILE A 39 12.47 19.94 -23.35
CA ILE A 39 11.98 21.31 -23.31
C ILE A 39 12.31 21.93 -21.95
N ASP A 40 13.11 23.00 -21.97
CA ASP A 40 13.32 23.83 -20.77
C ASP A 40 12.06 24.66 -20.51
N ARG A 41 11.27 24.24 -19.52
CA ARG A 41 10.03 24.90 -19.13
C ARG A 41 10.25 26.28 -18.49
N GLU A 42 11.44 26.58 -17.97
CA GLU A 42 11.75 27.90 -17.40
C GLU A 42 12.06 28.93 -18.49
N ASN A 43 12.79 28.50 -19.53
CA ASN A 43 13.23 29.35 -20.64
C ASN A 43 12.37 29.23 -21.90
N TYR A 44 11.35 28.37 -21.89
CA TYR A 44 10.42 28.13 -23.00
C TYR A 44 11.12 27.76 -24.33
N CYS A 45 12.20 27.00 -24.26
CA CYS A 45 12.99 26.61 -25.43
C CYS A 45 13.52 25.17 -25.29
N PRO A 46 13.86 24.49 -26.40
CA PRO A 46 14.52 23.20 -26.32
C PRO A 46 15.95 23.34 -25.78
N VAL A 47 16.40 22.29 -25.09
CA VAL A 47 17.72 22.22 -24.46
C VAL A 47 18.34 20.85 -24.70
N VAL A 48 19.62 20.83 -25.03
CA VAL A 48 20.47 19.62 -24.98
C VAL A 48 21.24 19.65 -23.67
N ILE A 49 21.16 18.58 -22.89
CA ILE A 49 21.89 18.38 -21.64
C ILE A 49 22.85 17.22 -21.85
N ILE A 50 24.13 17.43 -21.57
CA ILE A 50 25.16 16.41 -21.75
C ILE A 50 25.93 16.23 -20.46
N SER A 51 26.14 14.99 -20.04
CA SER A 51 26.95 14.67 -18.89
C SER A 51 27.87 13.50 -19.16
N LYS A 52 29.07 13.54 -18.58
CA LYS A 52 29.98 12.40 -18.67
C LYS A 52 29.43 11.29 -17.78
N HIS A 53 29.41 10.06 -18.28
CA HIS A 53 29.02 8.91 -17.48
C HIS A 53 30.09 8.70 -16.39
N ASP A 54 29.75 8.90 -15.11
CA ASP A 54 30.58 8.46 -13.99
C ASP A 54 30.15 7.03 -13.65
N ASP A 55 31.11 6.11 -13.47
CA ASP A 55 30.87 4.67 -13.19
C ASP A 55 30.04 4.38 -11.91
N ASN A 56 29.58 5.41 -11.18
CA ASN A 56 28.89 5.32 -9.90
C ASN A 56 27.48 5.94 -9.86
N SER A 57 26.93 6.46 -10.96
CA SER A 57 25.56 7.02 -10.95
C SER A 57 24.56 6.04 -11.58
N GLY A 58 23.75 5.39 -10.72
CA GLY A 58 22.58 4.63 -11.16
C GLY A 58 21.55 5.49 -11.90
N GLN A 59 20.68 4.81 -12.66
CA GLN A 59 19.61 5.34 -13.53
C GLN A 59 18.47 6.06 -12.77
N ASP A 60 18.79 7.02 -11.92
CA ASP A 60 17.79 7.76 -11.17
C ASP A 60 17.46 9.09 -11.85
N ALA A 61 16.19 9.48 -11.90
CA ALA A 61 15.72 10.78 -12.39
C ALA A 61 16.37 11.98 -11.66
N THR A 62 17.03 11.72 -10.54
CA THR A 62 17.91 12.61 -9.77
C THR A 62 19.14 13.07 -10.56
N VAL A 63 19.57 12.31 -11.57
CA VAL A 63 20.70 12.65 -12.45
C VAL A 63 20.43 14.01 -13.12
N LEU A 64 19.31 14.20 -13.84
CA LEU A 64 19.00 15.47 -14.52
C LEU A 64 18.99 16.70 -13.58
N ARG A 65 18.52 16.56 -12.32
CA ARG A 65 18.59 17.64 -11.31
C ARG A 65 20.02 17.93 -10.86
N SER A 66 20.86 16.91 -10.72
CA SER A 66 22.29 17.05 -10.40
C SER A 66 23.14 17.50 -11.59
N LEU A 67 22.62 17.37 -12.82
CA LEU A 67 23.29 17.69 -14.09
C LEU A 67 23.26 19.17 -14.48
N ARG A 68 22.51 20.03 -13.78
CA ARG A 68 22.66 21.50 -13.86
C ARG A 68 23.97 22.00 -13.19
N LYS A 69 25.07 21.24 -13.30
CA LYS A 69 26.41 21.80 -13.09
C LYS A 69 26.67 22.81 -14.21
N ARG A 70 27.36 23.91 -13.90
CA ARG A 70 27.62 24.98 -14.88
C ARG A 70 28.35 24.41 -16.11
N GLY A 71 27.71 24.48 -17.28
CA GLY A 71 28.35 24.23 -18.58
C GLY A 71 27.88 22.99 -19.38
N SER A 72 26.98 22.18 -18.85
CA SER A 72 26.46 20.95 -19.48
C SER A 72 25.11 21.13 -20.21
N SER A 73 24.53 22.32 -20.19
CA SER A 73 23.22 22.62 -20.80
C SER A 73 23.36 23.61 -21.95
N PHE A 74 22.75 23.27 -23.09
CA PHE A 74 22.84 24.01 -24.34
C PHE A 74 21.44 24.27 -24.89
N THR A 75 20.90 25.45 -24.61
CA THR A 75 19.60 25.91 -25.14
C THR A 75 19.74 26.35 -26.59
N PHE A 76 18.67 26.17 -27.37
CA PHE A 76 18.62 26.60 -28.77
C PHE A 76 17.20 26.99 -29.18
N GLY A 77 17.03 27.71 -30.28
CA GLY A 77 15.71 28.11 -30.77
C GLY A 77 15.01 26.97 -31.50
N PHE A 78 13.72 26.78 -31.22
CA PHE A 78 12.94 25.74 -31.90
C PHE A 78 12.83 25.95 -33.41
N SER A 79 12.81 27.21 -33.88
CA SER A 79 12.74 27.52 -35.31
C SER A 79 14.09 27.38 -36.03
N GLU A 80 15.18 27.68 -35.33
CA GLU A 80 16.55 27.63 -35.86
C GLU A 80 17.10 26.20 -35.88
N GLY A 81 16.65 25.38 -34.92
CA GLY A 81 17.10 23.99 -34.77
C GLY A 81 18.56 23.91 -34.32
N ILE A 82 19.25 22.88 -34.80
CA ILE A 82 20.67 22.66 -34.49
C ILE A 82 21.52 23.52 -35.42
N THR A 83 22.18 24.53 -34.85
CA THR A 83 23.05 25.46 -35.57
C THR A 83 24.53 25.06 -35.45
N GLU A 84 25.37 25.56 -36.35
CA GLU A 84 26.83 25.36 -36.29
C GLU A 84 27.43 25.87 -34.96
N ASP A 85 26.96 27.02 -34.44
CA ASP A 85 27.39 27.53 -33.12
C ASP A 85 27.10 26.53 -31.99
N LEU A 86 25.89 25.94 -32.01
CA LEU A 86 25.49 24.93 -31.03
C LEU A 86 26.37 23.68 -31.13
N ILE A 87 26.61 23.20 -32.36
CA ILE A 87 27.47 22.05 -32.64
C ILE A 87 28.89 22.31 -32.11
N SER A 88 29.49 23.47 -32.42
CA SER A 88 30.83 23.81 -31.94
C SER A 88 30.91 23.96 -30.42
N ARG A 89 29.86 24.48 -29.77
CA ARG A 89 29.80 24.56 -28.29
C ARG A 89 29.74 23.19 -27.65
N ILE A 90 28.90 22.28 -28.17
CA ILE A 90 28.79 20.89 -27.70
C ILE A 90 30.09 20.11 -27.97
N SER A 91 30.64 20.25 -29.17
CA SER A 91 31.90 19.59 -29.58
C SER A 91 33.06 20.00 -28.67
N ARG A 92 33.16 21.29 -28.33
CA ARG A 92 34.15 21.79 -27.36
C ARG A 92 33.97 21.17 -25.98
N PHE A 93 32.74 21.01 -25.52
CA PHE A 93 32.45 20.37 -24.23
C PHE A 93 32.83 18.88 -24.21
N LEU A 94 32.62 18.17 -25.32
CA LEU A 94 33.00 16.76 -25.49
C LEU A 94 34.52 16.57 -25.74
N GLY A 95 35.26 17.65 -26.00
CA GLY A 95 36.65 17.58 -26.44
C GLY A 95 36.78 16.89 -27.80
N ALA A 96 35.87 17.18 -28.73
CA ALA A 96 35.82 16.59 -30.06
C ALA A 96 36.81 17.26 -31.02
N GLY A 97 37.49 16.45 -31.85
CA GLY A 97 38.29 16.92 -32.98
C GLY A 97 37.43 17.31 -34.20
N SER A 98 38.04 17.75 -35.31
CA SER A 98 37.29 18.23 -36.49
C SER A 98 36.42 17.17 -37.18
N ALA A 99 36.93 15.94 -37.33
CA ALA A 99 36.16 14.83 -37.90
C ALA A 99 35.00 14.41 -36.98
N GLU A 100 35.23 14.45 -35.66
CA GLU A 100 34.23 14.16 -34.65
C GLU A 100 33.14 15.23 -34.59
N GLU A 101 33.50 16.51 -34.72
CA GLU A 101 32.58 17.65 -34.76
C GLU A 101 31.57 17.51 -35.91
N THR A 102 32.03 17.07 -37.08
CA THR A 102 31.13 16.79 -38.22
C THR A 102 30.15 15.66 -37.89
N ASN A 103 30.64 14.58 -37.29
CA ASN A 103 29.83 13.42 -36.96
C ASN A 103 28.81 13.70 -35.83
N ILE A 104 29.21 14.38 -34.76
CA ILE A 104 28.29 14.77 -33.69
C ILE A 104 27.27 15.79 -34.19
N GLY A 105 27.66 16.69 -35.10
CA GLY A 105 26.73 17.61 -35.76
C GLY A 105 25.62 16.87 -36.53
N HIS A 106 25.98 15.82 -37.27
CA HIS A 106 25.00 14.96 -37.95
C HIS A 106 24.08 14.24 -36.95
N ILE A 107 24.62 13.71 -35.85
CA ILE A 107 23.83 13.05 -34.81
C ILE A 107 22.83 14.04 -34.22
N LEU A 108 23.28 15.19 -33.73
CA LEU A 108 22.44 16.21 -33.11
C LEU A 108 21.32 16.67 -34.05
N THR A 109 21.65 16.92 -35.32
CA THR A 109 20.67 17.33 -36.33
C THR A 109 19.59 16.27 -36.55
N ASN A 110 19.98 15.00 -36.63
CA ASN A 110 19.04 13.89 -36.79
C ASN A 110 18.20 13.67 -35.52
N LEU A 111 18.79 13.79 -34.33
CA LEU A 111 18.05 13.71 -33.06
C LEU A 111 17.01 14.83 -32.96
N TYR A 112 17.36 16.05 -33.34
CA TYR A 112 16.41 17.16 -33.38
C TYR A 112 15.31 16.95 -34.42
N LYS A 113 15.64 16.37 -35.59
CA LYS A 113 14.65 15.98 -36.58
C LYS A 113 13.63 15.00 -35.99
N ILE A 114 14.11 13.94 -35.32
CA ILE A 114 13.24 12.97 -34.62
C ILE A 114 12.41 13.69 -33.55
N PHE A 115 13.06 14.50 -32.72
CA PHE A 115 12.43 15.22 -31.61
C PHE A 115 11.23 16.06 -32.09
N ARG A 116 11.42 16.77 -33.21
CA ARG A 116 10.39 17.62 -33.80
C ARG A 116 9.34 16.86 -34.62
N GLU A 117 9.75 15.93 -35.49
CA GLU A 117 8.83 15.24 -36.39
C GLU A 117 7.96 14.21 -35.67
N LYS A 118 8.42 13.67 -34.53
CA LYS A 118 7.70 12.67 -33.73
C LYS A 118 7.08 13.22 -32.45
N ASP A 119 7.01 14.54 -32.30
CA ASP A 119 6.41 15.21 -31.13
C ASP A 119 6.96 14.68 -29.79
N VAL A 120 8.28 14.56 -29.70
CA VAL A 120 8.97 14.00 -28.54
C VAL A 120 9.14 15.10 -27.48
N THR A 121 8.81 14.80 -26.22
CA THR A 121 9.01 15.70 -25.08
C THR A 121 10.34 15.45 -24.36
N LEU A 122 10.83 14.20 -24.41
CA LEU A 122 12.15 13.79 -23.94
C LEU A 122 12.76 12.77 -24.90
N LEU A 123 13.90 13.11 -25.48
CA LEU A 123 14.77 12.17 -26.17
C LEU A 123 16.02 12.00 -25.33
N GLU A 124 16.30 10.77 -24.90
CA GLU A 124 17.44 10.44 -24.06
C GLU A 124 18.30 9.38 -24.75
N ILE A 125 19.60 9.64 -24.83
CA ILE A 125 20.65 8.70 -25.18
C ILE A 125 21.44 8.49 -23.90
N SER A 126 21.19 7.39 -23.20
CA SER A 126 21.92 7.05 -21.97
C SER A 126 23.40 6.82 -22.23
N SER A 127 23.73 6.26 -23.41
CA SER A 127 25.10 5.94 -23.81
C SER A 127 25.46 6.49 -25.20
N LEU A 128 25.79 7.78 -25.25
CA LEU A 128 26.50 8.38 -26.38
C LEU A 128 27.98 8.03 -26.26
N ALA A 129 28.48 7.16 -27.12
CA ALA A 129 29.81 6.57 -27.00
C ALA A 129 30.77 7.10 -28.07
N ARG A 130 32.02 7.38 -27.67
CA ARG A 130 33.14 7.64 -28.59
C ARG A 130 33.84 6.32 -28.90
N LEU A 131 33.75 5.87 -30.15
CA LEU A 131 34.39 4.66 -30.63
C LEU A 131 35.91 4.82 -30.75
N ASN A 132 36.64 3.70 -30.77
CA ASN A 132 38.08 3.69 -31.01
C ASN A 132 38.49 4.29 -32.37
N THR A 133 37.56 4.37 -33.31
CA THR A 133 37.75 5.00 -34.62
C THR A 133 37.72 6.53 -34.56
N GLY A 134 37.44 7.13 -33.40
CA GLY A 134 37.27 8.58 -33.24
C GLY A 134 35.96 9.09 -33.84
N LEU A 135 34.88 8.32 -33.73
CA LEU A 135 33.52 8.72 -34.13
C LEU A 135 32.56 8.47 -32.96
N PHE A 136 31.54 9.30 -32.84
CA PHE A 136 30.46 9.15 -31.88
C PHE A 136 29.35 8.23 -32.42
N THR A 137 28.70 7.50 -31.53
CA THR A 137 27.52 6.67 -31.84
C THR A 137 26.57 6.60 -30.64
N CYS A 138 25.30 6.34 -30.88
CA CYS A 138 24.28 6.12 -29.84
C CYS A 138 24.13 4.61 -29.63
N LEU A 139 24.41 4.10 -28.42
CA LEU A 139 24.27 2.67 -28.11
C LEU A 139 22.85 2.30 -27.67
N ASP A 140 22.10 3.28 -27.18
CA ASP A 140 20.72 3.16 -26.71
C ASP A 140 19.94 4.44 -27.00
N ALA A 141 18.62 4.37 -26.82
CA ALA A 141 17.75 5.53 -26.85
C ALA A 141 16.45 5.25 -26.08
N THR A 142 15.97 6.26 -25.37
CA THR A 142 14.64 6.33 -24.75
C THR A 142 13.93 7.56 -25.30
N LEU A 143 12.68 7.40 -25.73
CA LEU A 143 11.86 8.48 -26.25
C LEU A 143 10.55 8.55 -25.48
N VAL A 144 10.18 9.74 -25.03
CA VAL A 144 8.86 10.04 -24.46
C VAL A 144 8.12 10.93 -25.45
N VAL A 145 7.04 10.41 -26.02
CA VAL A 145 6.20 11.14 -26.98
C VAL A 145 5.15 11.94 -26.22
N ASP A 146 4.75 13.09 -26.75
CA ASP A 146 3.64 13.89 -26.22
C ASP A 146 2.30 13.14 -26.41
N ASP A 147 1.61 12.82 -25.32
CA ASP A 147 0.31 12.15 -25.34
C ASP A 147 -0.74 12.96 -26.13
N ASP A 148 -0.65 14.30 -26.10
CA ASP A 148 -1.55 15.17 -26.86
C ASP A 148 -1.31 15.11 -28.39
N ALA A 149 -0.19 14.53 -28.81
CA ALA A 149 0.14 14.29 -30.22
C ALA A 149 -0.45 12.99 -30.79
N ALA A 150 -1.16 12.19 -29.98
CA ALA A 150 -1.71 10.89 -30.39
C ALA A 150 -2.49 10.93 -31.72
N LYS A 151 -3.28 11.98 -31.96
CA LYS A 151 -4.07 12.15 -33.19
C LYS A 151 -3.22 12.34 -34.45
N ARG A 152 -2.01 12.88 -34.32
CA ARG A 152 -1.11 13.19 -35.45
C ARG A 152 0.08 12.23 -35.57
N GLN A 153 0.30 11.35 -34.58
CA GLN A 153 1.37 10.35 -34.56
C GLN A 153 0.84 8.90 -34.46
N PRO A 154 -0.08 8.45 -35.35
CA PRO A 154 -0.70 7.13 -35.21
C PRO A 154 0.30 5.96 -35.32
N ASP A 155 1.41 6.16 -36.03
CA ASP A 155 2.50 5.19 -36.15
C ASP A 155 3.26 5.01 -34.83
N MET A 156 3.52 6.10 -34.10
CA MET A 156 4.20 6.02 -32.79
C MET A 156 3.31 5.35 -31.74
N PHE A 157 2.05 5.75 -31.65
CA PHE A 157 1.12 5.19 -30.66
C PHE A 157 0.71 3.75 -31.00
N GLY A 158 0.83 3.34 -32.27
CA GLY A 158 0.69 1.95 -32.69
C GLY A 158 1.79 1.02 -32.18
N LEU A 159 2.92 1.54 -31.69
CA LEU A 159 4.02 0.76 -31.10
C LEU A 159 3.83 0.50 -29.59
N ARG A 160 2.79 1.06 -28.96
CA ARG A 160 2.54 0.92 -27.51
C ARG A 160 2.30 -0.54 -27.13
N ASP A 161 3.12 -1.08 -26.23
CA ASP A 161 2.98 -2.44 -25.69
C ASP A 161 2.22 -2.41 -24.35
N THR A 162 0.90 -2.57 -24.42
CA THR A 162 0.03 -2.59 -23.24
C THR A 162 0.23 -3.83 -22.36
N THR A 163 0.96 -4.86 -22.81
CA THR A 163 1.22 -6.06 -21.99
C THR A 163 2.18 -5.81 -20.84
N GLN A 164 2.93 -4.71 -20.90
CA GLN A 164 3.90 -4.30 -19.87
C GLN A 164 3.34 -3.27 -18.89
N GLU A 165 2.14 -2.76 -19.14
CA GLU A 165 1.52 -1.69 -18.36
C GLU A 165 0.58 -2.24 -17.26
N VAL A 166 0.14 -1.36 -16.36
CA VAL A 166 -0.79 -1.74 -15.30
C VAL A 166 -2.19 -1.93 -15.91
N HIS A 167 -2.72 -3.15 -15.84
CA HIS A 167 -4.04 -3.49 -16.38
C HIS A 167 -5.16 -2.54 -15.91
N ASP A 168 -5.16 -2.15 -14.64
CA ASP A 168 -6.15 -1.23 -14.06
C ASP A 168 -6.06 0.19 -14.67
N GLU A 169 -4.86 0.64 -15.01
CA GLU A 169 -4.61 1.95 -15.64
C GLU A 169 -5.10 1.94 -17.09
N ILE A 170 -4.83 0.87 -17.85
CA ILE A 170 -5.36 0.69 -19.21
C ILE A 170 -6.89 0.64 -19.21
N ARG A 171 -7.48 -0.11 -18.27
CA ARG A 171 -8.94 -0.20 -18.14
C ARG A 171 -9.55 1.17 -17.83
N ALA A 172 -8.91 1.96 -16.97
CA ALA A 172 -9.34 3.32 -16.66
C ALA A 172 -9.32 4.22 -17.92
N GLU A 173 -8.22 4.17 -18.67
CA GLU A 173 -8.02 4.98 -19.88
C GLU A 173 -9.11 4.74 -20.93
N GLN A 174 -9.55 3.49 -21.12
CA GLN A 174 -10.64 3.12 -22.05
C GLN A 174 -11.97 3.83 -21.73
N HIS A 175 -12.15 4.28 -20.50
CA HIS A 175 -13.33 5.00 -20.03
C HIS A 175 -13.08 6.49 -19.82
N GLY A 176 -11.94 7.02 -20.29
CA GLY A 176 -11.56 8.42 -20.14
C GLY A 176 -11.20 8.80 -18.70
N LEU A 177 -10.83 7.82 -17.87
CA LEU A 177 -10.37 8.02 -16.50
C LEU A 177 -8.84 8.05 -16.49
N VAL A 178 -8.25 8.96 -15.70
CA VAL A 178 -6.81 8.92 -15.41
C VAL A 178 -6.63 8.24 -14.06
N TYR A 179 -6.13 7.01 -14.06
CA TYR A 179 -5.87 6.22 -12.86
C TYR A 179 -4.37 5.98 -12.72
N ILE A 180 -3.84 6.10 -11.51
CA ILE A 180 -2.47 5.70 -11.18
C ILE A 180 -2.53 4.89 -9.89
N LYS A 181 -1.94 3.69 -9.91
CA LYS A 181 -1.91 2.83 -8.72
C LYS A 181 -0.90 3.35 -7.69
N MET A 182 -1.30 3.38 -6.43
CA MET A 182 -0.46 3.85 -5.31
C MET A 182 -0.37 2.80 -4.20
N GLU A 183 0.53 3.00 -3.25
CA GLU A 183 0.76 2.11 -2.10
C GLU A 183 -0.03 2.59 -0.87
N GLY A 184 -1.31 2.23 -0.81
CA GLY A 184 -2.19 2.59 0.30
C GLY A 184 -3.45 1.73 0.36
N ASN A 185 -4.38 2.11 1.25
CA ASN A 185 -5.61 1.38 1.53
C ASN A 185 -6.88 2.24 1.45
N ILE A 186 -6.76 3.52 1.08
CA ILE A 186 -7.89 4.42 0.90
C ILE A 186 -8.03 4.72 -0.59
N GLY A 187 -9.09 4.21 -1.20
CA GLY A 187 -9.43 4.54 -2.57
C GLY A 187 -9.91 5.98 -2.67
N ASN A 188 -9.67 6.66 -3.78
CA ASN A 188 -10.32 7.94 -4.05
C ASN A 188 -10.81 8.03 -5.49
N ILE A 189 -11.88 8.81 -5.66
CA ILE A 189 -12.50 9.13 -6.95
C ILE A 189 -12.79 10.63 -6.94
N VAL A 190 -12.13 11.35 -7.84
CA VAL A 190 -12.12 12.82 -7.83
C VAL A 190 -12.32 13.35 -9.23
N ASN A 191 -12.85 14.56 -9.38
CA ASN A 191 -12.83 15.28 -10.65
C ASN A 191 -11.77 16.40 -10.66
N GLY A 192 -10.89 16.35 -11.66
CA GLY A 192 -9.78 17.27 -11.86
C GLY A 192 -8.50 16.83 -11.15
N ALA A 193 -7.40 16.74 -11.92
CA ALA A 193 -6.09 16.30 -11.45
C ALA A 193 -5.57 17.06 -10.23
N GLY A 194 -5.76 18.38 -10.17
CA GLY A 194 -5.35 19.20 -9.02
C GLY A 194 -6.08 18.83 -7.73
N LEU A 195 -7.39 18.57 -7.82
CA LEU A 195 -8.19 18.14 -6.66
C LEU A 195 -7.86 16.70 -6.28
N ALA A 196 -7.55 15.83 -7.25
CA ALA A 196 -7.13 14.45 -7.00
C ALA A 196 -5.81 14.42 -6.22
N MET A 197 -4.80 15.21 -6.63
CA MET A 197 -3.55 15.38 -5.86
C MET A 197 -3.82 15.94 -4.46
N ALA A 198 -4.63 16.99 -4.33
CA ALA A 198 -4.97 17.57 -3.04
C ALA A 198 -5.73 16.59 -2.13
N THR A 199 -6.52 15.68 -2.70
CA THR A 199 -7.25 14.64 -1.95
C THR A 199 -6.28 13.60 -1.40
N ASN A 200 -5.29 13.19 -2.20
CA ASN A 200 -4.21 12.32 -1.72
C ASN A 200 -3.43 12.97 -0.58
N ASP A 201 -3.08 14.25 -0.73
CA ASP A 201 -2.38 15.02 0.30
C ASP A 201 -3.21 15.17 1.57
N ALA A 202 -4.53 15.43 1.45
CA ALA A 202 -5.44 15.54 2.59
C ALA A 202 -5.56 14.20 3.35
N ILE A 203 -5.67 13.07 2.64
CA ILE A 203 -5.64 11.74 3.25
C ILE A 203 -4.33 11.53 4.02
N GLY A 204 -3.19 11.87 3.40
CA GLY A 204 -1.86 11.79 4.03
C GLY A 204 -1.71 12.69 5.26
N LEU A 205 -2.24 13.91 5.21
CA LEU A 205 -2.23 14.87 6.32
C LEU A 205 -2.98 14.32 7.55
N HIS A 206 -4.03 13.53 7.33
CA HIS A 206 -4.78 12.86 8.39
C HIS A 206 -4.22 11.47 8.76
N GLY A 207 -3.04 11.10 8.26
CA GLY A 207 -2.33 9.87 8.62
C GLY A 207 -2.78 8.62 7.87
N GLY A 208 -3.58 8.77 6.81
CA GLY A 208 -3.94 7.68 5.90
C GLY A 208 -2.98 7.54 4.73
N ALA A 209 -3.22 6.52 3.89
CA ALA A 209 -2.48 6.31 2.65
C ALA A 209 -3.44 6.02 1.48
N SER A 210 -3.38 6.84 0.44
CA SER A 210 -4.16 6.63 -0.78
C SER A 210 -3.70 5.38 -1.53
N ALA A 211 -4.66 4.54 -1.90
CA ALA A 211 -4.45 3.33 -2.72
C ALA A 211 -4.30 3.67 -4.21
N ASN A 212 -4.77 4.85 -4.62
CA ASN A 212 -4.71 5.31 -6.01
C ASN A 212 -4.73 6.84 -6.11
N PHE A 213 -4.43 7.32 -7.31
CA PHE A 213 -4.88 8.60 -7.83
C PHE A 213 -5.93 8.29 -8.90
N LEU A 214 -7.10 8.96 -8.88
CA LEU A 214 -8.09 8.83 -9.95
C LEU A 214 -8.74 10.18 -10.24
N ASP A 215 -8.57 10.64 -11.48
CA ASP A 215 -9.30 11.77 -12.06
C ASP A 215 -10.37 11.24 -13.04
N ALA A 216 -11.64 11.48 -12.69
CA ALA A 216 -12.82 11.14 -13.48
C ALA A 216 -13.16 12.19 -14.54
N GLY A 217 -12.33 13.23 -14.69
CA GLY A 217 -12.54 14.33 -15.62
C GLY A 217 -13.76 15.20 -15.26
N GLY A 218 -14.20 16.02 -16.21
CA GLY A 218 -15.27 17.00 -15.98
C GLY A 218 -16.70 16.43 -15.91
N GLN A 219 -16.91 15.13 -16.19
CA GLN A 219 -18.24 14.53 -16.30
C GLN A 219 -18.38 13.30 -15.39
N ALA A 220 -18.98 13.52 -14.22
CA ALA A 220 -19.31 12.47 -13.25
C ALA A 220 -20.62 11.76 -13.61
N THR A 221 -20.65 11.06 -14.76
CA THR A 221 -21.82 10.28 -15.19
C THR A 221 -21.96 8.98 -14.39
N LYS A 222 -23.14 8.35 -14.44
CA LYS A 222 -23.38 7.06 -13.77
C LYS A 222 -22.44 5.98 -14.29
N GLU A 223 -22.26 5.88 -15.60
CA GLU A 223 -21.38 4.88 -16.23
C GLU A 223 -19.92 5.07 -15.83
N THR A 224 -19.45 6.32 -15.84
CA THR A 224 -18.10 6.68 -15.37
C THR A 224 -17.90 6.32 -13.90
N MET A 225 -18.91 6.56 -13.04
CA MET A 225 -18.86 6.18 -11.62
C MET A 225 -18.83 4.67 -11.39
N ILE A 226 -19.59 3.89 -12.17
CA ILE A 226 -19.56 2.42 -12.10
C ILE A 226 -18.15 1.90 -12.45
N GLN A 227 -17.53 2.43 -13.50
CA GLN A 227 -16.18 2.02 -13.89
C GLN A 227 -15.14 2.44 -12.85
N ALA A 228 -15.21 3.68 -12.36
CA ALA A 228 -14.29 4.17 -11.33
C ALA A 228 -14.40 3.35 -10.02
N LEU A 229 -15.62 3.12 -9.53
CA LEU A 229 -15.85 2.27 -8.36
C LEU A 229 -15.39 0.84 -8.62
N GLY A 230 -15.65 0.27 -9.80
CA GLY A 230 -15.26 -1.08 -10.15
C GLY A 230 -13.74 -1.28 -10.22
N ILE A 231 -12.99 -0.28 -10.65
CA ILE A 231 -11.52 -0.30 -10.66
C ILE A 231 -10.99 -0.19 -9.23
N VAL A 232 -11.46 0.80 -8.46
CA VAL A 232 -10.97 1.04 -7.10
C VAL A 232 -11.33 -0.10 -6.15
N MET A 233 -12.56 -0.63 -6.22
CA MET A 233 -12.99 -1.75 -5.38
C MET A 233 -12.39 -3.10 -5.78
N GLY A 234 -11.87 -3.22 -7.01
CA GLY A 234 -11.15 -4.42 -7.43
C GLY A 234 -9.80 -4.59 -6.73
N ASP A 235 -9.29 -3.53 -6.10
CA ASP A 235 -8.07 -3.58 -5.30
C ASP A 235 -8.38 -4.02 -3.85
N GLU A 236 -8.04 -5.26 -3.50
CA GLU A 236 -8.29 -5.86 -2.18
C GLU A 236 -7.65 -5.09 -1.01
N ARG A 237 -6.66 -4.23 -1.29
CA ARG A 237 -6.02 -3.37 -0.30
C ARG A 237 -6.96 -2.26 0.17
N VAL A 238 -7.89 -1.83 -0.67
CA VAL A 238 -8.82 -0.74 -0.37
C VAL A 238 -9.76 -1.14 0.77
N LYS A 239 -9.86 -0.28 1.79
CA LYS A 239 -10.71 -0.45 2.99
C LYS A 239 -11.74 0.65 3.17
N ALA A 240 -11.57 1.79 2.52
CA ALA A 240 -12.58 2.83 2.38
C ALA A 240 -12.37 3.59 1.07
N ILE A 241 -13.41 4.23 0.55
CA ILE A 241 -13.34 5.05 -0.66
C ILE A 241 -13.81 6.47 -0.35
N LEU A 242 -13.01 7.46 -0.74
CA LEU A 242 -13.37 8.88 -0.72
C LEU A 242 -13.74 9.37 -2.12
N ILE A 243 -15.02 9.66 -2.32
CA ILE A 243 -15.51 10.37 -3.51
C ILE A 243 -15.52 11.86 -3.20
N ASN A 244 -14.63 12.63 -3.82
CA ASN A 244 -14.54 14.08 -3.61
C ASN A 244 -14.78 14.80 -4.93
N ILE A 245 -16.00 15.30 -5.13
CA ILE A 245 -16.38 15.95 -6.38
C ILE A 245 -16.73 17.42 -6.15
N TYR A 246 -16.09 18.29 -6.93
CA TYR A 246 -16.45 19.69 -7.03
C TYR A 246 -17.33 19.90 -8.27
N GLY A 247 -18.63 20.08 -8.05
CA GLY A 247 -19.61 20.44 -9.08
C GLY A 247 -19.38 21.85 -9.61
N GLY A 248 -18.62 21.94 -10.71
CA GLY A 248 -18.44 23.15 -11.48
C GLY A 248 -19.66 23.42 -12.36
N ILE A 249 -19.63 22.93 -13.61
CA ILE A 249 -20.73 23.07 -14.58
C ILE A 249 -21.89 22.12 -14.22
N THR A 250 -21.57 20.89 -13.81
CA THR A 250 -22.56 19.89 -13.42
C THR A 250 -23.04 20.15 -12.00
N ARG A 251 -24.35 20.17 -11.79
CA ARG A 251 -24.97 20.38 -10.48
C ARG A 251 -24.80 19.15 -9.58
N CYS A 252 -24.58 19.36 -8.29
CA CYS A 252 -24.28 18.28 -7.34
C CYS A 252 -25.46 17.33 -7.10
N ASP A 253 -26.71 17.75 -7.30
CA ASP A 253 -27.88 16.88 -7.26
C ASP A 253 -27.85 15.81 -8.37
N MET A 254 -27.43 16.18 -9.58
CA MET A 254 -27.27 15.22 -10.69
C MET A 254 -26.09 14.26 -10.48
N ILE A 255 -25.03 14.75 -9.84
CA ILE A 255 -23.87 13.91 -9.47
C ILE A 255 -24.28 12.93 -8.36
N ALA A 256 -25.04 13.39 -7.37
CA ALA A 256 -25.61 12.54 -6.33
C ALA A 256 -26.47 11.43 -6.92
N GLU A 257 -27.37 11.74 -7.86
CA GLU A 257 -28.17 10.74 -8.59
C GLU A 257 -27.29 9.71 -9.32
N SER A 258 -26.19 10.15 -9.94
CA SER A 258 -25.24 9.26 -10.63
C SER A 258 -24.52 8.32 -9.66
N ILE A 259 -24.10 8.84 -8.49
CA ILE A 259 -23.47 8.04 -7.42
C ILE A 259 -24.48 7.03 -6.84
N ILE A 260 -25.71 7.46 -6.56
CA ILE A 260 -26.79 6.58 -6.06
C ILE A 260 -27.08 5.47 -7.07
N GLY A 261 -27.22 5.82 -8.35
CA GLY A 261 -27.47 4.86 -9.41
C GLY A 261 -26.34 3.84 -9.57
N ALA A 262 -25.08 4.27 -9.45
CA ALA A 262 -23.93 3.36 -9.48
C ALA A 262 -23.90 2.45 -8.25
N ALA A 263 -24.10 3.02 -7.05
CA ALA A 263 -24.10 2.29 -5.79
C ALA A 263 -25.23 1.24 -5.68
N GLN A 264 -26.36 1.45 -6.35
CA GLN A 264 -27.46 0.47 -6.40
C GLN A 264 -27.20 -0.72 -7.32
N GLU A 265 -26.35 -0.57 -8.33
CA GLU A 265 -25.99 -1.65 -9.26
C GLU A 265 -24.79 -2.48 -8.79
N MET A 266 -24.13 -2.05 -7.71
CA MET A 266 -22.89 -2.65 -7.22
C MET A 266 -23.04 -3.08 -5.77
N THR A 267 -22.36 -4.18 -5.40
CA THR A 267 -22.23 -4.55 -3.99
C THR A 267 -21.09 -3.77 -3.36
N LEU A 268 -21.41 -2.74 -2.57
CA LEU A 268 -20.43 -1.92 -1.86
C LEU A 268 -19.76 -2.72 -0.73
N ALA A 269 -18.58 -3.25 -0.99
CA ALA A 269 -17.81 -4.07 -0.03
C ALA A 269 -17.05 -3.24 1.03
N VAL A 270 -16.92 -1.94 0.82
CA VAL A 270 -16.18 -1.02 1.69
C VAL A 270 -16.99 0.26 1.93
N PRO A 271 -16.82 0.95 3.07
CA PRO A 271 -17.47 2.23 3.33
C PRO A 271 -17.08 3.30 2.32
N LEU A 272 -18.07 4.06 1.87
CA LEU A 272 -17.91 5.21 0.97
C LEU A 272 -18.14 6.50 1.74
N VAL A 273 -17.18 7.41 1.66
CA VAL A 273 -17.30 8.80 2.07
C VAL A 273 -17.48 9.65 0.83
N VAL A 274 -18.57 10.42 0.76
CA VAL A 274 -18.91 11.27 -0.37
C VAL A 274 -18.91 12.71 0.08
N ARG A 275 -18.13 13.53 -0.63
CA ARG A 275 -18.09 14.97 -0.48
C ARG A 275 -18.40 15.64 -1.81
N LEU A 276 -19.44 16.47 -1.79
CA LEU A 276 -19.89 17.25 -2.93
C LEU A 276 -19.83 18.74 -2.58
N GLN A 277 -19.26 19.54 -3.47
CA GLN A 277 -19.19 21.00 -3.32
C GLN A 277 -19.52 21.69 -4.63
N GLY A 278 -20.22 22.82 -4.58
CA GLY A 278 -20.59 23.59 -5.77
C GLY A 278 -22.09 23.83 -5.85
N THR A 279 -22.61 24.01 -7.07
CA THR A 279 -24.04 24.28 -7.31
C THR A 279 -24.90 23.12 -6.81
N ASN A 280 -25.95 23.42 -6.03
CA ASN A 280 -26.86 22.45 -5.41
C ASN A 280 -26.16 21.40 -4.50
N SER A 281 -25.00 21.74 -3.92
CA SER A 281 -24.26 20.82 -3.04
C SER A 281 -25.08 20.37 -1.82
N THR A 282 -25.77 21.29 -1.16
CA THR A 282 -26.64 20.97 -0.01
C THR A 282 -27.73 19.96 -0.39
N GLU A 283 -28.39 20.16 -1.53
CA GLU A 283 -29.42 19.27 -2.05
C GLU A 283 -28.84 17.91 -2.45
N GLY A 284 -27.70 17.89 -3.13
CA GLY A 284 -27.01 16.64 -3.52
C GLY A 284 -26.57 15.81 -2.31
N LEU A 285 -25.99 16.45 -1.29
CA LEU A 285 -25.61 15.78 -0.03
C LEU A 285 -26.86 15.24 0.68
N LYS A 286 -27.97 15.97 0.67
CA LYS A 286 -29.25 15.50 1.24
C LYS A 286 -29.78 14.29 0.48
N LEU A 287 -29.75 14.28 -0.86
CA LEU A 287 -30.16 13.14 -1.67
C LEU A 287 -29.35 11.88 -1.33
N LEU A 288 -28.03 12.02 -1.15
CA LEU A 288 -27.15 10.91 -0.75
C LEU A 288 -27.49 10.38 0.65
N ALA A 289 -27.77 11.25 1.60
CA ALA A 289 -28.15 10.87 2.96
C ALA A 289 -29.51 10.15 3.00
N ASP A 290 -30.48 10.63 2.23
CA ASP A 290 -31.84 10.09 2.16
C ASP A 290 -31.91 8.73 1.41
N ALA A 291 -30.92 8.41 0.58
CA ALA A 291 -30.87 7.17 -0.20
C ALA A 291 -30.70 5.88 0.66
N ARG A 292 -30.32 6.00 1.94
CA ARG A 292 -30.12 4.87 2.88
C ARG A 292 -29.20 3.75 2.37
N LEU A 293 -28.20 4.11 1.57
CA LEU A 293 -27.21 3.18 1.02
C LEU A 293 -25.97 2.98 1.92
N GLY A 294 -26.01 3.48 3.16
CA GLY A 294 -24.87 3.42 4.09
C GLY A 294 -23.71 4.35 3.71
N LEU A 295 -23.95 5.37 2.88
CA LEU A 295 -22.95 6.36 2.49
C LEU A 295 -22.69 7.35 3.63
N HIS A 296 -21.42 7.67 3.87
CA HIS A 296 -21.03 8.77 4.75
C HIS A 296 -20.95 10.05 3.93
N VAL A 297 -21.67 11.09 4.33
CA VAL A 297 -21.79 12.32 3.56
C VAL A 297 -21.16 13.46 4.35
N GLU A 298 -20.22 14.17 3.73
CA GLU A 298 -19.48 15.28 4.35
C GLU A 298 -19.44 16.48 3.41
N SER A 299 -19.55 17.70 3.93
CA SER A 299 -19.42 18.93 3.12
C SER A 299 -17.99 19.50 3.17
N ASP A 300 -17.35 19.42 4.34
CA ASP A 300 -15.99 19.86 4.56
C ASP A 300 -14.96 18.87 4.02
N PHE A 301 -13.93 19.39 3.36
CA PHE A 301 -12.92 18.56 2.73
C PHE A 301 -12.02 17.85 3.75
N GLY A 302 -11.57 18.56 4.79
CA GLY A 302 -10.73 17.97 5.84
C GLY A 302 -11.47 16.88 6.60
N ARG A 303 -12.74 17.12 6.95
CA ARG A 303 -13.60 16.12 7.60
C ARG A 303 -13.85 14.91 6.72
N ALA A 304 -14.08 15.08 5.42
CA ALA A 304 -14.24 13.97 4.49
C ALA A 304 -12.97 13.08 4.41
N ALA A 305 -11.80 13.72 4.32
CA ALA A 305 -10.53 13.00 4.33
C ALA A 305 -10.28 12.28 5.66
N GLN A 306 -10.44 12.98 6.79
CA GLN A 306 -10.35 12.39 8.13
C GLN A 306 -11.29 11.19 8.28
N ARG A 307 -12.54 11.33 7.84
CA ARG A 307 -13.55 10.28 7.95
C ARG A 307 -13.18 9.05 7.13
N ALA A 308 -12.65 9.23 5.92
CA ALA A 308 -12.15 8.14 5.10
C ALA A 308 -10.98 7.41 5.78
N VAL A 309 -10.08 8.13 6.45
CA VAL A 309 -9.00 7.54 7.25
C VAL A 309 -9.54 6.72 8.42
N GLU A 310 -10.47 7.28 9.20
CA GLU A 310 -11.11 6.59 10.33
C GLU A 310 -11.77 5.27 9.89
N LEU A 311 -12.46 5.28 8.75
CA LEU A 311 -13.17 4.12 8.21
C LEU A 311 -12.23 3.07 7.57
N ALA A 312 -11.07 3.49 7.09
CA ALA A 312 -10.07 2.60 6.50
C ALA A 312 -9.15 1.95 7.53
N GLN A 313 -9.14 2.45 8.77
CA GLN A 313 -8.48 1.75 9.86
C GLN A 313 -9.20 0.43 10.12
N PRO A 314 -8.47 -0.66 10.38
CA PRO A 314 -9.10 -1.91 10.78
C PRO A 314 -10.01 -1.62 11.96
N ILE A 315 -11.23 -2.16 11.91
CA ILE A 315 -12.21 -2.09 12.99
C ILE A 315 -11.60 -2.80 14.20
N LEU A 316 -10.82 -2.06 15.00
CA LEU A 316 -10.92 -2.18 16.43
C LEU A 316 -12.38 -1.79 16.73
N GLU A 317 -13.10 -2.56 17.53
CA GLU A 317 -14.45 -2.15 17.95
C GLU A 317 -14.30 -0.87 18.80
N ILE A 318 -14.36 0.29 18.14
CA ILE A 318 -14.13 1.59 18.77
C ILE A 318 -15.37 1.95 19.58
N ASN A 319 -15.36 1.53 20.84
CA ASN A 319 -15.90 2.30 21.94
C ASN A 319 -14.82 2.33 23.02
N GLY A 320 -14.14 3.47 23.17
CA GLY A 320 -13.20 3.65 24.27
C GLY A 320 -13.94 3.44 25.61
N TYR A 321 -13.38 2.63 26.50
CA TYR A 321 -13.98 2.35 27.81
C TYR A 321 -13.13 2.93 28.93
N ASN A 322 -13.78 3.24 30.06
CA ASN A 322 -13.09 3.66 31.28
C ASN A 322 -12.72 2.40 32.07
N SER A 323 -11.43 2.07 32.15
CA SER A 323 -10.97 0.87 32.86
C SER A 323 -11.21 0.91 34.37
N GLN A 324 -11.57 2.07 34.94
CA GLN A 324 -11.93 2.24 36.35
C GLN A 324 -13.44 2.12 36.60
N ALA A 325 -14.26 1.74 35.61
CA ALA A 325 -15.67 1.46 35.84
C ALA A 325 -15.85 0.37 36.93
N PRO A 326 -16.75 0.54 37.91
CA PRO A 326 -16.93 -0.40 39.02
C PRO A 326 -17.13 -1.85 38.58
N GLU A 327 -17.89 -2.07 37.52
CA GLU A 327 -18.20 -3.38 36.96
C GLU A 327 -16.94 -4.07 36.40
N LEU A 328 -16.04 -3.31 35.78
CA LEU A 328 -14.77 -3.81 35.26
C LEU A 328 -13.77 -4.10 36.39
N ILE A 329 -13.77 -3.28 37.44
CA ILE A 329 -12.96 -3.54 38.64
C ILE A 329 -13.40 -4.86 39.29
N GLU A 330 -14.70 -5.07 39.45
CA GLU A 330 -15.26 -6.30 40.00
C GLU A 330 -14.96 -7.52 39.13
N GLY A 331 -15.09 -7.38 37.80
CA GLY A 331 -14.73 -8.42 36.83
C GLY A 331 -13.27 -8.86 36.97
N ARG A 332 -12.31 -7.91 36.99
CA ARG A 332 -10.88 -8.22 37.20
C ARG A 332 -10.62 -8.84 38.56
N PHE A 333 -11.30 -8.39 39.61
CA PHE A 333 -11.15 -8.96 40.95
C PHE A 333 -11.62 -10.42 40.99
N ARG A 334 -12.76 -10.73 40.37
CA ARG A 334 -13.27 -12.10 40.21
C ARG A 334 -12.26 -12.98 39.46
N ALA A 335 -11.79 -12.52 38.30
CA ALA A 335 -10.83 -13.25 37.48
C ALA A 335 -9.54 -13.54 38.26
N ARG A 336 -8.97 -12.54 38.93
CA ARG A 336 -7.76 -12.69 39.77
C ARG A 336 -7.91 -13.72 40.88
N ARG A 337 -9.08 -13.78 41.52
CA ARG A 337 -9.37 -14.79 42.54
C ARG A 337 -9.39 -16.20 41.96
N LEU A 338 -10.06 -16.40 40.84
CA LEU A 338 -10.14 -17.70 40.15
C LEU A 338 -8.78 -18.14 39.61
N MET A 339 -8.03 -17.22 39.00
CA MET A 339 -6.67 -17.46 38.53
C MET A 339 -5.73 -17.86 39.66
N HIS A 340 -5.78 -17.16 40.79
CA HIS A 340 -4.95 -17.51 41.95
C HIS A 340 -5.24 -18.94 42.40
N LYS A 341 -6.53 -19.30 42.50
CA LYS A 341 -6.93 -20.67 42.81
C LYS A 341 -6.42 -21.66 41.76
N TYR A 342 -6.63 -21.41 40.47
CA TYR A 342 -6.16 -22.28 39.38
C TYR A 342 -4.64 -22.53 39.44
N ASN A 343 -3.87 -21.47 39.69
CA ASN A 343 -2.40 -21.50 39.65
C ASN A 343 -1.76 -22.13 40.89
N THR A 344 -2.46 -22.13 42.02
CA THR A 344 -1.91 -22.59 43.32
C THR A 344 -2.57 -23.86 43.84
N TYR A 345 -3.65 -24.32 43.20
CA TYR A 345 -4.36 -25.52 43.64
C TYR A 345 -3.54 -26.79 43.38
N PHE A 346 -3.01 -27.34 44.47
CA PHE A 346 -2.32 -28.62 44.49
C PHE A 346 -2.49 -29.28 45.87
N PRO A 347 -3.57 -30.06 46.09
CA PRO A 347 -3.79 -30.74 47.36
C PRO A 347 -2.81 -31.92 47.55
N ASP A 348 -2.53 -32.29 48.80
CA ASP A 348 -1.54 -33.32 49.14
C ASP A 348 -1.92 -34.73 48.64
N ASP A 349 -3.22 -34.99 48.48
CA ASP A 349 -3.80 -36.24 47.96
C ASP A 349 -4.09 -36.18 46.45
N ALA A 350 -3.59 -35.15 45.75
CA ALA A 350 -3.79 -34.97 44.32
C ALA A 350 -3.30 -36.16 43.48
N THR A 351 -4.19 -36.66 42.62
CA THR A 351 -3.83 -37.46 41.45
C THR A 351 -3.91 -36.60 40.19
N ASN A 352 -3.31 -37.07 39.09
CA ASN A 352 -3.38 -36.37 37.81
C ASN A 352 -4.84 -36.11 37.37
N ASP A 353 -5.69 -37.14 37.45
CA ASP A 353 -7.09 -37.05 37.02
C ASP A 353 -7.89 -36.06 37.88
N THR A 354 -7.67 -36.06 39.19
CA THR A 354 -8.33 -35.11 40.10
C THR A 354 -7.89 -33.66 39.87
N LEU A 355 -6.61 -33.45 39.52
CA LEU A 355 -6.09 -32.11 39.19
C LEU A 355 -6.64 -31.61 37.86
N VAL A 356 -6.67 -32.46 36.84
CA VAL A 356 -7.23 -32.12 35.52
C VAL A 356 -8.71 -31.77 35.64
N ALA A 357 -9.50 -32.56 36.36
CA ALA A 357 -10.92 -32.31 36.56
C ALA A 357 -11.21 -30.98 37.29
N GLU A 358 -10.48 -30.67 38.37
CA GLU A 358 -10.67 -29.39 39.09
C GLU A 358 -10.17 -28.20 38.27
N ARG A 359 -9.08 -28.36 37.50
CA ARG A 359 -8.58 -27.33 36.58
C ARG A 359 -9.60 -27.03 35.48
N GLU A 360 -10.17 -28.05 34.86
CA GLU A 360 -11.22 -27.89 33.86
C GLU A 360 -12.46 -27.20 34.45
N ARG A 361 -12.86 -27.57 35.67
CA ARG A 361 -13.96 -26.91 36.40
C ARG A 361 -13.68 -25.42 36.63
N LEU A 362 -12.46 -25.08 37.04
CA LEU A 362 -12.04 -23.69 37.28
C LEU A 362 -11.94 -22.88 35.98
N LEU A 363 -11.50 -23.48 34.87
CA LEU A 363 -11.50 -22.83 33.56
C LEU A 363 -12.93 -22.56 33.09
N ASN A 364 -13.85 -23.52 33.25
CA ASN A 364 -15.28 -23.34 32.97
C ASN A 364 -15.92 -22.20 33.79
N GLU A 365 -15.51 -22.04 35.06
CA GLU A 365 -16.03 -20.99 35.94
C GLU A 365 -15.46 -19.60 35.60
N MET A 366 -14.28 -19.56 34.98
CA MET A 366 -13.52 -18.34 34.69
C MET A 366 -13.76 -17.80 33.28
N LEU A 367 -13.83 -18.68 32.28
CA LEU A 367 -13.93 -18.30 30.85
C LEU A 367 -15.38 -18.15 30.40
N GLY A 368 -15.61 -17.35 29.35
CA GLY A 368 -16.94 -17.15 28.77
C GLY A 368 -17.48 -18.41 28.07
N LYS A 369 -16.58 -19.14 27.39
CA LYS A 369 -16.89 -20.43 26.76
C LYS A 369 -15.63 -21.29 26.69
N ILE A 370 -15.78 -22.59 26.94
CA ILE A 370 -14.70 -23.56 26.78
C ILE A 370 -15.25 -24.82 26.11
N GLY A 371 -14.50 -25.33 25.13
CA GLY A 371 -14.78 -26.59 24.45
C GLY A 371 -14.41 -27.80 25.29
N THR A 372 -14.51 -28.96 24.67
CA THR A 372 -14.16 -30.26 25.24
C THR A 372 -12.65 -30.48 25.27
N ASN A 373 -12.17 -31.15 26.33
CA ASN A 373 -10.76 -31.52 26.51
C ASN A 373 -9.75 -30.34 26.41
N PRO A 374 -9.96 -29.22 27.14
CA PRO A 374 -8.99 -28.14 27.21
C PRO A 374 -7.83 -28.54 28.14
N PHE A 375 -6.60 -28.26 27.74
CA PHE A 375 -5.43 -28.52 28.57
C PHE A 375 -4.52 -27.28 28.64
N VAL A 376 -4.43 -26.68 29.82
CA VAL A 376 -3.67 -25.44 30.05
C VAL A 376 -2.71 -25.64 31.20
N GLU A 377 -1.40 -25.59 30.91
CA GLU A 377 -0.39 -25.67 31.95
C GLU A 377 -0.37 -24.43 32.84
N THR A 378 -0.09 -24.62 34.14
CA THR A 378 0.05 -23.53 35.10
C THR A 378 1.43 -22.86 34.98
N PRO A 379 1.55 -21.54 35.22
CA PRO A 379 0.50 -20.60 35.62
C PRO A 379 -0.36 -20.13 34.43
N PHE A 380 -1.65 -19.86 34.65
CA PHE A 380 -2.59 -19.24 33.70
C PHE A 380 -2.98 -17.82 34.13
N ASN A 381 -2.96 -16.88 33.19
CA ASN A 381 -3.22 -15.46 33.47
C ASN A 381 -4.10 -14.82 32.38
N ILE A 382 -5.11 -14.07 32.81
CA ILE A 382 -6.19 -13.46 32.02
C ILE A 382 -6.74 -12.23 32.74
N ASP A 383 -7.30 -11.25 32.03
CA ASP A 383 -7.79 -10.02 32.66
C ASP A 383 -9.21 -10.17 33.26
N TYR A 384 -10.20 -10.49 32.44
CA TYR A 384 -11.61 -10.67 32.86
C TYR A 384 -12.10 -12.13 32.78
N GLY A 385 -11.61 -12.90 31.82
CA GLY A 385 -12.00 -14.29 31.59
C GLY A 385 -13.27 -14.43 30.75
N CYS A 386 -14.31 -13.68 31.10
CA CYS A 386 -15.64 -13.81 30.51
C CYS A 386 -15.71 -13.48 29.01
N ASN A 387 -14.71 -12.77 28.46
CA ASN A 387 -14.66 -12.39 27.05
C ASN A 387 -13.77 -13.34 26.23
N THR A 388 -13.31 -14.44 26.83
CA THR A 388 -12.50 -15.45 26.16
C THR A 388 -13.32 -16.70 25.90
N SER A 389 -13.31 -17.13 24.64
CA SER A 389 -13.89 -18.39 24.16
C SER A 389 -12.79 -19.29 23.62
N ILE A 390 -12.75 -20.53 24.10
CA ILE A 390 -11.80 -21.56 23.67
C ILE A 390 -12.56 -22.73 23.04
N GLY A 391 -12.10 -23.21 21.88
CA GLY A 391 -12.65 -24.37 21.18
C GLY A 391 -12.23 -25.73 21.77
N ASP A 392 -12.61 -26.80 21.07
CA ASP A 392 -12.31 -28.18 21.47
C ASP A 392 -10.83 -28.53 21.30
N ASN A 393 -10.28 -29.36 22.18
CA ASN A 393 -8.90 -29.89 22.11
C ASN A 393 -7.83 -28.78 22.06
N PHE A 394 -8.03 -27.70 22.82
CA PHE A 394 -7.05 -26.64 22.98
C PHE A 394 -5.91 -27.07 23.92
N TYR A 395 -4.67 -26.76 23.54
CA TYR A 395 -3.49 -27.00 24.39
C TYR A 395 -2.64 -25.75 24.56
N ALA A 396 -2.24 -25.44 25.79
CA ALA A 396 -1.29 -24.38 26.11
C ALA A 396 -0.15 -24.87 27.01
N ASN A 397 1.10 -24.66 26.57
CA ASN A 397 2.33 -25.15 27.21
C ASN A 397 2.77 -24.31 28.45
N PHE A 398 3.73 -24.84 29.22
CA PHE A 398 4.29 -24.28 30.46
C PHE A 398 4.75 -22.84 30.34
N ASN A 399 4.87 -22.17 31.49
CA ASN A 399 5.35 -20.80 31.57
C ASN A 399 4.71 -19.98 30.47
N LEU A 400 3.43 -19.85 30.65
CA LEU A 400 2.78 -18.58 30.59
C LEU A 400 3.34 -17.52 31.58
N CYS A 401 4.63 -17.55 31.97
CA CYS A 401 5.43 -16.50 32.63
C CYS A 401 6.73 -17.10 33.20
N LEU A 402 7.85 -16.36 33.14
CA LEU A 402 8.66 -16.10 34.34
C LEU A 402 9.48 -14.81 34.18
N CYS A 403 8.89 -13.68 34.59
CA CYS A 403 9.47 -12.45 35.13
C CYS A 403 8.44 -11.32 34.98
N GLY A 404 7.51 -11.18 35.93
CA GLY A 404 6.61 -10.00 36.03
C GLY A 404 5.59 -9.80 34.91
N PHE A 405 5.65 -10.54 33.80
CA PHE A 405 4.71 -10.52 32.69
C PHE A 405 4.34 -11.95 32.32
N SER A 406 3.13 -12.35 32.68
CA SER A 406 2.57 -13.67 32.34
C SER A 406 1.92 -13.66 30.95
N LEU A 407 1.26 -14.75 30.47
CA LEU A 407 0.19 -14.56 29.46
C LEU A 407 -0.61 -13.43 30.03
N VAL A 408 -0.85 -12.43 29.22
CA VAL A 408 -1.98 -11.59 29.49
C VAL A 408 -2.85 -11.80 28.29
N ILE A 409 -3.87 -12.64 28.43
CA ILE A 409 -5.04 -12.45 27.60
C ILE A 409 -5.71 -11.21 28.16
N LEU A 410 -5.41 -10.07 27.53
CA LEU A 410 -6.13 -8.82 27.80
C LEU A 410 -7.45 -8.89 27.04
N ASP A 411 -8.43 -9.62 27.58
CA ASP A 411 -9.74 -9.83 26.94
C ASP A 411 -10.69 -8.64 27.15
N CYS A 412 -10.18 -7.43 26.92
CA CYS A 412 -11.00 -6.22 26.90
C CYS A 412 -11.90 -6.17 25.67
N GLY A 413 -11.46 -6.80 24.56
CA GLY A 413 -12.30 -7.22 23.44
C GLY A 413 -12.51 -8.73 23.45
N MET A 414 -13.38 -9.24 22.57
CA MET A 414 -13.66 -10.68 22.48
C MET A 414 -12.42 -11.44 21.98
N VAL A 415 -11.98 -12.45 22.73
CA VAL A 415 -10.89 -13.34 22.33
C VAL A 415 -11.47 -14.70 21.98
N THR A 416 -11.46 -15.04 20.70
CA THR A 416 -11.99 -16.32 20.20
C THR A 416 -10.83 -17.19 19.72
N ILE A 417 -10.66 -18.35 20.35
CA ILE A 417 -9.70 -19.37 19.97
C ILE A 417 -10.48 -20.57 19.44
N GLY A 418 -10.17 -20.97 18.21
CA GLY A 418 -10.80 -22.09 17.52
C GLY A 418 -10.45 -23.47 18.11
N ASN A 419 -10.87 -24.50 17.40
CA ASN A 419 -10.64 -25.89 17.77
C ASN A 419 -9.22 -26.35 17.41
N ARG A 420 -8.66 -27.28 18.19
CA ARG A 420 -7.35 -27.93 17.95
C ARG A 420 -6.20 -26.93 17.84
N VAL A 421 -6.30 -25.81 18.55
CA VAL A 421 -5.25 -24.79 18.58
C VAL A 421 -4.21 -25.16 19.63
N LEU A 422 -2.94 -25.03 19.26
CA LEU A 422 -1.79 -25.36 20.10
C LEU A 422 -0.94 -24.12 20.36
N PHE A 423 -0.72 -23.79 21.63
CA PHE A 423 0.17 -22.70 22.04
C PHE A 423 1.48 -23.24 22.61
N GLY A 424 2.59 -22.68 22.12
CA GLY A 424 3.89 -22.78 22.75
C GLY A 424 3.97 -21.99 24.06
N PRO A 425 5.10 -22.07 24.78
CA PRO A 425 5.30 -21.35 26.03
C PRO A 425 5.32 -19.82 25.81
N ASN A 426 4.84 -19.01 26.75
CA ASN A 426 4.84 -17.53 26.71
C ASN A 426 4.14 -16.88 25.49
N VAL A 427 3.08 -17.47 24.93
CA VAL A 427 2.23 -16.74 23.97
C VAL A 427 1.52 -15.60 24.71
N SER A 428 1.33 -14.43 24.08
CA SER A 428 0.66 -13.24 24.62
C SER A 428 -0.42 -12.73 23.67
N ILE A 429 -1.64 -12.50 24.16
CA ILE A 429 -2.76 -11.98 23.36
C ILE A 429 -3.25 -10.67 23.96
N PHE A 430 -2.94 -9.57 23.29
CA PHE A 430 -3.41 -8.26 23.72
C PHE A 430 -4.71 -7.94 22.99
N GLY A 431 -5.82 -7.81 23.73
CA GLY A 431 -7.08 -7.25 23.24
C GLY A 431 -7.32 -5.82 23.72
N ALA A 432 -6.30 -5.16 24.28
CA ALA A 432 -6.36 -3.77 24.72
C ALA A 432 -5.16 -2.96 24.19
N THR A 433 -5.40 -1.69 23.87
CA THR A 433 -4.35 -0.70 23.59
C THR A 433 -4.73 0.68 24.09
N HIS A 434 -3.74 1.57 24.21
CA HIS A 434 -3.97 3.00 24.39
C HIS A 434 -3.70 3.73 23.08
N GLU A 435 -4.34 4.88 22.92
CA GLU A 435 -3.98 5.83 21.88
C GLU A 435 -2.59 6.43 22.15
N THR A 436 -1.88 6.80 21.08
CA THR A 436 -0.55 7.41 21.17
C THR A 436 -0.60 8.81 21.79
N GLY A 437 -1.74 9.50 21.66
CA GLY A 437 -2.02 10.81 22.25
C GLY A 437 -1.84 10.83 23.77
N VAL A 438 -1.08 11.81 24.27
CA VAL A 438 -0.81 11.96 25.71
C VAL A 438 -2.09 12.27 26.50
N GLN A 439 -3.00 13.05 25.91
CA GLN A 439 -4.23 13.45 26.59
C GLN A 439 -5.17 12.26 26.84
N SER A 440 -5.32 11.36 25.86
CA SER A 440 -6.10 10.13 25.97
C SER A 440 -5.63 9.25 27.13
N ARG A 441 -4.31 9.11 27.27
CA ARG A 441 -3.69 8.38 28.41
C ARG A 441 -3.94 9.05 29.76
N ARG A 442 -3.96 10.39 29.83
CA ARG A 442 -4.29 11.12 31.08
C ARG A 442 -5.76 10.99 31.45
N SER A 443 -6.63 10.84 30.46
CA SER A 443 -8.06 10.63 30.65
C SER A 443 -8.43 9.18 31.00
N GLY A 444 -7.48 8.24 31.00
CA GLY A 444 -7.71 6.84 31.34
C GLY A 444 -8.53 6.07 30.31
N ILE A 445 -8.51 6.51 29.05
CA ILE A 445 -9.26 5.88 27.96
C ILE A 445 -8.44 4.71 27.41
N GLU A 446 -9.07 3.55 27.33
CA GLU A 446 -8.53 2.31 26.74
C GLU A 446 -9.39 1.87 25.56
N TYR A 447 -8.76 1.21 24.60
CA TYR A 447 -9.40 0.69 23.40
C TYR A 447 -9.34 -0.83 23.40
N GLY A 448 -10.49 -1.46 23.21
CA GLY A 448 -10.62 -2.90 23.02
C GLY A 448 -10.48 -3.29 21.55
N GLY A 449 -9.82 -4.41 21.28
CA GLY A 449 -9.73 -4.99 19.95
C GLY A 449 -9.92 -6.49 20.03
N SER A 450 -10.98 -7.00 19.41
CA SER A 450 -11.27 -8.42 19.37
C SER A 450 -10.18 -9.19 18.59
N VAL A 451 -9.80 -10.37 19.10
CA VAL A 451 -8.79 -11.24 18.49
C VAL A 451 -9.43 -12.57 18.17
N THR A 452 -9.29 -13.04 16.94
CA THR A 452 -9.79 -14.34 16.51
C THR A 452 -8.64 -15.21 16.02
N ILE A 453 -8.53 -16.43 16.52
CA ILE A 453 -7.61 -17.47 16.06
C ILE A 453 -8.46 -18.62 15.53
N GLY A 454 -8.34 -18.93 14.25
CA GLY A 454 -9.06 -20.00 13.60
C GLY A 454 -8.61 -21.38 14.06
N ASP A 455 -9.36 -22.39 13.62
CA ASP A 455 -9.10 -23.79 13.95
C ASP A 455 -7.71 -24.25 13.45
N ASP A 456 -7.15 -25.27 14.10
CA ASP A 456 -5.93 -25.97 13.68
C ASP A 456 -4.68 -25.08 13.59
N CYS A 457 -4.62 -24.02 14.40
CA CYS A 457 -3.46 -23.14 14.45
C CYS A 457 -2.38 -23.65 15.41
N TRP A 458 -1.12 -23.46 15.04
CA TRP A 458 0.01 -23.61 15.94
C TRP A 458 0.70 -22.26 16.17
N ILE A 459 0.69 -21.79 17.41
CA ILE A 459 1.32 -20.53 17.82
C ILE A 459 2.61 -20.83 18.55
N GLY A 460 3.74 -20.51 17.94
CA GLY A 460 5.06 -20.71 18.51
C GLY A 460 5.28 -19.91 19.79
N GLY A 461 6.16 -20.39 20.67
CA GLY A 461 6.39 -19.75 21.96
C GLY A 461 6.95 -18.33 21.87
N ASN A 462 6.71 -17.50 22.88
CA ASN A 462 7.07 -16.08 22.93
C ASN A 462 6.44 -15.24 21.79
N THR A 463 5.30 -15.65 21.26
CA THR A 463 4.57 -14.87 20.24
C THR A 463 3.69 -13.82 20.91
N THR A 464 3.68 -12.61 20.38
CA THR A 464 2.79 -11.52 20.79
C THR A 464 1.75 -11.27 19.69
N ILE A 465 0.47 -11.33 20.04
CA ILE A 465 -0.66 -11.07 19.16
C ILE A 465 -1.29 -9.73 19.55
N MET A 466 -1.35 -8.78 18.62
CA MET A 466 -1.89 -7.44 18.85
C MET A 466 -3.43 -7.39 18.74
N PRO A 467 -4.10 -6.37 19.29
CA PRO A 467 -5.56 -6.27 19.26
C PRO A 467 -6.12 -6.08 17.84
N GLY A 468 -7.37 -6.52 17.62
CA GLY A 468 -8.14 -6.19 16.42
C GLY A 468 -7.73 -6.96 15.16
N LEU A 469 -7.35 -8.22 15.29
CA LEU A 469 -6.87 -9.03 14.17
C LEU A 469 -7.40 -10.46 14.18
N THR A 470 -7.30 -11.09 13.02
CA THR A 470 -7.70 -12.48 12.80
C THR A 470 -6.49 -13.29 12.31
N ILE A 471 -6.18 -14.38 13.00
CA ILE A 471 -5.31 -15.45 12.49
C ILE A 471 -6.24 -16.49 11.88
N GLY A 472 -6.16 -16.67 10.57
CA GLY A 472 -6.98 -17.62 9.82
C GLY A 472 -6.72 -19.08 10.22
N LYS A 473 -7.58 -20.00 9.77
CA LYS A 473 -7.46 -21.43 10.13
C LYS A 473 -6.20 -22.07 9.55
N GLY A 474 -5.68 -23.10 10.20
CA GLY A 474 -4.51 -23.86 9.76
C GLY A 474 -3.21 -23.06 9.73
N CYS A 475 -3.12 -21.95 10.47
CA CYS A 475 -1.94 -21.09 10.46
C CYS A 475 -0.85 -21.58 11.42
N THR A 476 0.41 -21.35 11.04
CA THR A 476 1.56 -21.52 11.94
C THR A 476 2.24 -20.18 12.16
N ILE A 477 2.34 -19.75 13.41
CA ILE A 477 3.10 -18.55 13.79
C ILE A 477 4.42 -18.98 14.41
N GLY A 478 5.54 -18.51 13.85
CA GLY A 478 6.86 -18.83 14.37
C GLY A 478 7.09 -18.25 15.76
N ALA A 479 7.92 -18.93 16.56
CA ALA A 479 8.30 -18.45 17.89
C ALA A 479 8.94 -17.06 17.85
N GLY A 480 8.69 -16.24 18.88
CA GLY A 480 9.22 -14.87 19.00
C GLY A 480 8.58 -13.84 18.04
N SER A 481 7.48 -14.19 17.38
CA SER A 481 6.85 -13.30 16.40
C SER A 481 5.95 -12.25 17.05
N VAL A 482 5.83 -11.07 16.42
CA VAL A 482 4.86 -10.03 16.82
C VAL A 482 3.84 -9.85 15.70
N VAL A 483 2.63 -10.38 15.91
CA VAL A 483 1.54 -10.35 14.94
C VAL A 483 0.81 -9.02 15.05
N THR A 484 1.09 -8.12 14.11
CA THR A 484 0.49 -6.77 14.08
C THR A 484 -0.60 -6.61 13.01
N ARG A 485 -0.92 -7.67 12.25
CA ARG A 485 -1.87 -7.69 11.13
C ARG A 485 -2.52 -9.07 11.03
N SER A 486 -3.73 -9.14 10.50
CA SER A 486 -4.41 -10.42 10.24
C SER A 486 -3.58 -11.33 9.33
N ILE A 487 -3.57 -12.62 9.64
CA ILE A 487 -2.86 -13.65 8.90
C ILE A 487 -3.89 -14.48 8.13
N PRO A 488 -3.83 -14.59 6.80
CA PRO A 488 -4.82 -15.34 6.03
C PRO A 488 -4.71 -16.84 6.30
N ASP A 489 -5.78 -17.60 6.01
CA ASP A 489 -5.83 -19.05 6.17
C ASP A 489 -4.62 -19.79 5.58
N PHE A 490 -4.27 -20.91 6.22
CA PHE A 490 -3.21 -21.84 5.84
C PHE A 490 -1.87 -21.14 5.56
N SER A 491 -1.48 -20.21 6.43
CA SER A 491 -0.24 -19.45 6.29
C SER A 491 0.78 -19.79 7.36
N VAL A 492 2.05 -19.77 7.00
CA VAL A 492 3.15 -19.69 7.96
C VAL A 492 3.67 -18.26 8.03
N ALA A 493 3.61 -17.64 9.20
CA ALA A 493 4.08 -16.28 9.43
C ALA A 493 5.15 -16.24 10.52
N ILE A 494 6.22 -15.48 10.29
CA ILE A 494 7.33 -15.33 11.24
C ILE A 494 7.80 -13.87 11.32
N GLY A 495 8.42 -13.50 12.45
CA GLY A 495 9.15 -12.24 12.62
C GLY A 495 8.43 -11.18 13.45
N SER A 496 9.08 -10.04 13.63
CA SER A 496 8.56 -8.86 14.34
C SER A 496 8.78 -7.61 13.49
N PRO A 497 7.75 -7.10 12.77
CA PRO A 497 6.40 -7.64 12.69
C PRO A 497 6.32 -8.94 11.87
N ALA A 498 5.37 -9.81 12.21
CA ALA A 498 5.16 -11.10 11.57
C ALA A 498 4.73 -10.92 10.10
N ARG A 499 5.37 -11.66 9.19
CA ARG A 499 5.04 -11.67 7.76
C ARG A 499 4.86 -13.11 7.28
N VAL A 500 3.91 -13.29 6.36
CA VAL A 500 3.69 -14.58 5.69
C VAL A 500 4.92 -14.93 4.86
N VAL A 501 5.53 -16.08 5.13
CA VAL A 501 6.72 -16.57 4.42
C VAL A 501 6.40 -17.74 3.49
N LYS A 502 5.33 -18.48 3.76
CA LYS A 502 4.80 -19.51 2.87
C LYS A 502 3.34 -19.82 3.17
N LYS A 503 2.68 -20.49 2.22
CA LYS A 503 1.40 -21.15 2.42
C LYS A 503 1.60 -22.62 2.78
N VAL A 504 0.65 -23.18 3.51
CA VAL A 504 0.53 -24.60 3.83
C VAL A 504 -0.60 -25.17 2.97
N ASP A 505 -0.45 -26.40 2.51
CA ASP A 505 -1.51 -27.05 1.76
C ASP A 505 -2.74 -27.27 2.67
N PRO A 506 -3.93 -26.87 2.23
CA PRO A 506 -5.16 -27.16 2.97
C PRO A 506 -5.34 -28.67 3.11
N VAL A 507 -5.69 -29.13 4.31
CA VAL A 507 -6.12 -30.52 4.49
C VAL A 507 -7.58 -30.60 4.00
N PRO A 508 -7.94 -31.53 3.10
CA PRO A 508 -9.27 -31.57 2.45
C PRO A 508 -10.48 -31.65 3.38
N ASP A 509 -10.26 -31.99 4.66
CA ASP A 509 -11.30 -32.13 5.69
C ASP A 509 -11.40 -30.92 6.65
N LEU A 510 -10.82 -29.75 6.27
CA LEU A 510 -10.79 -28.51 7.06
C LEU A 510 -11.58 -27.33 6.49
#